data_AF-A0A7V9KRK5-F1
#
_entry.id   AF-A0A7V9KRK5-F1
#
_cell.length_a   1.000
_cell.length_b   1.000
_cell.length_c   1.000
_cell.angle_alpha   90.00
_cell.angle_beta   90.00
_cell.angle_gamma   90.00
#
_symmetry.space_group_name_H-M   'P 1'
#
loop_
_entity.id
_entity.type
_entity.pdbx_description
1 polymer ?
#
loop_
_entity_poly.entity_id
_entity_poly.type
_entity_poly.pdbx_seq_one_letter_code
_entity_poly.pdbx_strand_id
1 'polypeptide(L)' 'MGETERPLLRVVRGEPTHEELAALVAVVAARASVDPGRSSGDDSVWSDRGRLVRAPLHAGPGAWRASVLPR' A
#
# COMPACT_ATOMS: atom_id res chain seq x y z
N MET A 1 6.30 22.49 -27.43
CA MET A 1 5.53 23.07 -26.30
C MET A 1 5.60 22.02 -25.21
N GLY A 2 6.51 22.19 -24.26
CA GLY A 2 6.87 21.13 -23.31
C GLY A 2 5.71 20.82 -22.38
N GLU A 3 5.22 19.58 -22.42
CA GLU A 3 4.33 19.04 -21.42
C GLU A 3 5.07 19.15 -20.08
N THR A 4 4.62 20.03 -19.19
CA THR A 4 5.21 20.13 -17.86
C THR A 4 4.74 18.90 -17.10
N GLU A 5 5.51 17.82 -17.23
CA GLU A 5 5.30 16.58 -16.51
C GLU A 5 5.17 16.93 -15.02
N ARG A 6 4.05 16.51 -14.42
CA ARG A 6 3.77 16.84 -13.02
C ARG A 6 4.89 16.24 -12.17
N PRO A 7 5.54 17.04 -11.30
CA PRO A 7 6.67 16.56 -10.53
C PRO A 7 6.23 15.41 -9.61
N LEU A 8 7.02 14.34 -9.58
CA LEU A 8 6.78 13.14 -8.75
C LEU A 8 6.71 13.48 -7.25
N LEU A 9 7.47 14.48 -6.80
CA LEU A 9 7.48 14.97 -5.43
C LEU A 9 7.68 16.50 -5.43
N ARG A 10 6.96 17.22 -4.56
CA ARG A 10 7.08 18.68 -4.41
C ARG A 10 7.12 19.05 -2.93
N VAL A 11 8.14 19.81 -2.53
CA VAL A 11 8.19 20.44 -1.21
C VAL A 11 7.24 21.62 -1.20
N VAL A 12 6.18 21.55 -0.41
CA VAL A 12 5.17 22.62 -0.32
C VAL A 12 5.52 23.63 0.78
N ARG A 13 6.31 23.22 1.77
CA ARG A 13 6.73 24.05 2.90
C ARG A 13 8.05 23.57 3.50
N GLY A 14 8.87 24.51 3.96
CA GLY A 14 10.18 24.24 4.57
C GLY A 14 11.31 24.27 3.54
N GLU A 15 12.54 24.37 4.03
CA GLU A 15 13.77 24.29 3.24
C GLU A 15 14.57 23.09 3.75
N PRO A 16 14.35 21.87 3.21
CA PRO A 16 15.04 20.69 3.67
C PRO A 16 16.52 20.78 3.30
N THR A 17 17.39 20.21 4.14
CA THR A 17 18.79 20.06 3.74
C THR A 17 18.91 19.04 2.60
N HIS A 18 20.07 19.01 1.94
CA HIS A 18 20.36 18.05 0.88
C HIS A 18 20.23 16.60 1.38
N GLU A 19 20.65 16.36 2.61
CA GLU A 19 20.60 15.06 3.27
C GLU A 19 19.15 14.63 3.55
N GLU A 20 18.32 15.54 4.04
CA GLU A 20 16.90 15.28 4.30
C GLU A 20 16.13 14.99 3.00
N LEU A 21 16.40 15.77 1.94
CA LEU A 21 15.79 15.54 0.63
C LEU A 21 16.22 14.18 0.05
N ALA A 22 17.51 13.83 0.15
CA ALA A 22 18.03 12.54 -0.29
C ALA A 22 17.38 11.37 0.48
N ALA A 23 17.23 11.50 1.81
CA ALA A 23 16.58 10.49 2.63
C ALA A 23 15.11 10.27 2.21
N LEU A 24 14.36 11.35 1.94
CA LEU A 24 12.98 11.25 1.46
C LEU A 24 12.90 10.54 0.12
N VAL A 25 13.75 10.91 -0.84
CA VAL A 25 13.80 10.28 -2.17
C VAL A 25 14.13 8.78 -2.05
N ALA A 26 15.11 8.43 -1.21
CA ALA A 26 15.49 7.03 -0.99
C ALA A 26 14.33 6.19 -0.45
N VAL A 27 13.56 6.71 0.52
CA VAL A 27 12.39 6.02 1.09
C VAL A 27 11.30 5.83 0.04
N VAL A 28 10.99 6.86 -0.75
CA VAL A 28 9.97 6.77 -1.81
C VAL A 28 10.38 5.74 -2.86
N ALA A 29 11.63 5.76 -3.32
CA ALA A 29 12.15 4.80 -4.28
C ALA A 29 12.10 3.36 -3.72
N ALA A 30 12.50 3.17 -2.46
CA ALA A 30 12.45 1.86 -1.79
C ALA A 30 11.03 1.33 -1.63
N ARG A 31 10.02 2.19 -1.46
CA ARG A 31 8.61 1.78 -1.42
C ARG A 31 8.11 1.40 -2.81
N ALA A 32 8.51 2.15 -3.83
CA ALA A 32 8.10 1.91 -5.22
C ALA A 32 8.73 0.63 -5.81
N SER A 33 9.90 0.21 -5.34
CA SER A 33 10.58 -1.01 -5.80
C SER A 33 10.01 -2.29 -5.19
N VAL A 34 9.09 -2.20 -4.22
CA VAL A 34 8.39 -3.37 -3.68
C VAL A 34 7.37 -3.83 -4.73
N ASP A 35 7.65 -4.97 -5.36
CA ASP A 35 6.71 -5.64 -6.25
C ASP A 35 5.49 -6.14 -5.45
N PRO A 36 4.27 -5.61 -5.71
CA PRO A 36 3.05 -6.12 -5.07
C PRO A 36 2.70 -7.54 -5.52
N GLY A 37 3.34 -8.06 -6.58
CA GLY A 37 3.07 -9.36 -7.20
C GLY A 37 3.52 -10.59 -6.42
N ARG A 38 4.15 -10.44 -5.24
CA ARG A 38 4.45 -11.58 -4.35
C ARG A 38 3.36 -11.86 -3.30
N SER A 39 2.13 -11.38 -3.51
CA SER A 39 0.96 -12.08 -3.00
C SER A 39 0.78 -13.33 -3.88
N SER A 40 1.15 -14.49 -3.34
CA SER A 40 0.68 -15.78 -3.85
C SER A 40 -0.84 -15.67 -3.95
N GLY A 41 -1.35 -15.55 -5.18
CA GLY A 41 -2.70 -15.07 -5.50
C GLY A 41 -3.68 -15.36 -4.37
N ASP A 42 -3.94 -14.33 -3.55
CA ASP A 42 -4.89 -14.46 -2.46
C ASP A 42 -6.22 -14.90 -3.10
N ASP A 43 -6.67 -16.10 -2.74
CA ASP A 43 -8.02 -16.53 -3.07
C ASP A 43 -8.95 -15.37 -2.75
N SER A 44 -9.81 -14.99 -3.70
CA SER A 44 -10.74 -13.88 -3.52
C SER A 44 -11.40 -14.02 -2.15
N VAL A 45 -11.23 -13.02 -1.27
CA VAL A 45 -11.83 -13.04 0.07
C VAL A 45 -13.36 -13.19 -0.02
N TRP A 46 -13.94 -12.87 -1.18
CA TRP A 46 -15.35 -13.07 -1.52
C TRP A 46 -15.72 -14.54 -1.78
N SER A 47 -14.75 -15.38 -2.16
CA SER A 47 -14.90 -16.81 -2.46
C SER A 47 -14.47 -17.73 -1.30
N ASP A 48 -14.08 -17.16 -0.17
CA ASP A 48 -13.64 -17.92 1.02
C ASP A 48 -14.80 -18.73 1.64
N ARG A 49 -14.76 -20.05 1.48
CA ARG A 49 -15.76 -20.98 2.04
C ARG A 49 -15.74 -21.03 3.57
N GLY A 50 -14.68 -20.58 4.22
CA GLY A 50 -14.62 -20.43 5.67
C GLY A 50 -15.69 -19.49 6.22
N ARG A 51 -16.22 -18.58 5.38
CA ARG A 51 -17.36 -17.70 5.74
C ARG A 51 -18.68 -18.45 5.92
N LEU A 52 -18.84 -19.62 5.30
CA LEU A 52 -20.04 -20.46 5.44
C LEU A 52 -20.18 -21.09 6.83
N VAL A 53 -19.13 -21.02 7.65
CA VAL A 53 -19.11 -21.55 9.02
C VAL A 53 -18.70 -20.46 10.01
N ARG A 54 -19.20 -20.54 11.25
CA ARG A 54 -18.83 -19.57 12.30
C ARG A 54 -17.39 -19.82 12.73
N ALA A 55 -16.49 -18.87 12.46
CA ALA A 55 -15.10 -18.88 12.93
C ALA A 55 -14.79 -17.68 13.86
N PRO A 56 -13.85 -17.82 14.80
CA PRO A 56 -13.36 -16.68 15.59
C PRO A 56 -12.67 -15.63 14.71
N LEU A 57 -12.83 -14.36 15.03
CA LEU A 57 -12.13 -13.26 14.36
C LEU A 57 -10.68 -13.19 14.87
N HIS A 58 -9.72 -13.19 13.95
CA HIS A 58 -8.30 -13.08 14.27
C HIS A 58 -7.78 -11.70 13.83
N ALA A 59 -6.98 -11.07 14.68
CA ALA A 59 -6.26 -9.86 14.30
C ALA A 59 -5.10 -10.24 13.36
N GLY A 60 -4.95 -9.51 12.26
CA GLY A 60 -3.89 -9.78 11.31
C GLY A 60 -3.99 -8.92 10.04
N PRO A 61 -2.99 -9.02 9.15
CA PRO A 61 -3.02 -8.34 7.86
C PRO A 61 -4.32 -8.64 7.11
N GLY A 62 -4.97 -7.61 6.57
CA GLY A 62 -6.22 -7.76 5.82
C GLY A 62 -7.50 -7.98 6.66
N ALA A 63 -7.39 -8.29 7.96
CA ALA A 63 -8.54 -8.60 8.82
C ALA A 63 -9.56 -7.44 8.90
N TRP A 64 -9.07 -6.19 8.94
CA TRP A 64 -9.94 -5.01 8.93
C TRP A 64 -10.77 -4.91 7.64
N ARG A 65 -10.14 -5.13 6.46
CA ARG A 65 -10.85 -5.13 5.17
C ARG A 65 -11.83 -6.30 5.04
N ALA A 66 -11.51 -7.46 5.60
CA ALA A 66 -12.39 -8.62 5.57
C ALA A 66 -13.68 -8.44 6.40
N SER A 67 -13.67 -7.52 7.38
CA SER A 67 -14.81 -7.26 8.28
C SER A 67 -16.02 -6.60 7.61
N VAL A 68 -15.81 -5.88 6.50
CA VAL A 68 -16.87 -5.16 5.77
C VAL A 68 -17.50 -5.97 4.64
N LEU A 69 -17.01 -7.19 4.41
CA LEU A 69 -17.54 -8.08 3.37
C LEU A 69 -18.77 -8.85 3.89
N PRO A 70 -19.76 -9.14 3.03
CA PRO A 70 -20.90 -9.98 3.37
C PRO A 70 -20.46 -11.34 3.94
N ARG A 71 -21.26 -11.90 4.85
CA ARG A 71 -21.10 -13.27 5.36
C ARG A 71 -21.99 -14.23 4.59
#